data_AF-A0A838G4G4-F1
#
_entry.id   AF-A0A838G4G4-F1
#
_cell.length_a   1.000
_cell.length_b   1.000
_cell.length_c   1.000
_cell.angle_alpha   90.00
_cell.angle_beta   90.00
_cell.angle_gamma   90.00
#
_symmetry.space_group_name_H-M   'P 1'
#
loop_
_entity.id
_entity.type
_entity.pdbx_description
1 polymer ?
#
loop_
_entity_poly.entity_id
_entity_poly.type
_entity_poly.pdbx_seq_one_letter_code
_entity_poly.pdbx_strand_id
1 'polypeptide(L)'
;MARPAPDHDIDELDVEVSHPKKSAAGVTAVAVSLKRAVEQMGVRRTAQTLLRLNQVSGFDCQGCAWPDPDPDHRHTAEFCENGAKAVTEEATLRRVDREFFARHSVAELVGRTDYWLGQQGRLTEPMVLREGGTHYEPIAWDAAFALVADHLAGLDSPDEAVFYTSGRTSNEAAFA
;
A
#
# COMPACT_ATOMS: atom_id res chain seq x y z
N MET A 1 1.32 18.71 -5.41
CA MET A 1 2.02 17.55 -6.00
C MET A 1 2.62 16.74 -4.87
N ALA A 2 2.79 15.44 -5.03
CA ALA A 2 3.52 14.63 -4.05
C ALA A 2 5.02 14.85 -4.22
N ARG A 3 5.76 14.61 -3.13
CA ARG A 3 7.21 14.50 -3.14
C ARG A 3 7.61 13.26 -3.96
N PRO A 4 8.68 13.34 -4.77
CA PRO A 4 9.22 12.19 -5.49
C PRO A 4 9.46 10.99 -4.56
N ALA A 5 9.41 9.79 -5.15
CA ALA A 5 9.82 8.56 -4.46
C ALA A 5 11.31 8.64 -4.04
N PRO A 6 11.73 7.92 -2.99
CA PRO A 6 13.13 7.86 -2.61
C PRO A 6 13.94 7.07 -3.66
N ASP A 7 15.11 7.57 -4.02
CA ASP A 7 16.03 6.92 -4.97
C ASP A 7 16.91 5.83 -4.32
N HIS A 8 17.04 5.86 -2.99
CA HIS A 8 17.91 4.98 -2.22
C HIS A 8 17.17 4.33 -1.05
N ASP A 9 17.59 3.14 -0.69
CA ASP A 9 17.15 2.44 0.50
C ASP A 9 17.49 3.21 1.78
N ILE A 10 16.75 2.91 2.84
CA ILE A 10 17.14 3.30 4.19
C ILE A 10 18.19 2.33 4.72
N ASP A 11 19.07 2.81 5.59
CA ASP A 11 19.91 1.92 6.40
C ASP A 11 19.12 1.52 7.65
N GLU A 12 18.65 0.27 7.70
CA GLU A 12 17.91 -0.26 8.86
C GLU A 12 18.79 -0.37 10.12
N LEU A 13 20.12 -0.26 9.99
CA LEU A 13 21.06 -0.25 11.11
C LEU A 13 21.30 1.16 11.67
N ASP A 14 20.89 2.21 10.96
CA ASP A 14 21.01 3.61 11.41
C ASP A 14 19.90 3.97 12.43
N VAL A 15 19.89 3.24 13.55
CA VAL A 15 18.91 3.40 14.61
C VAL A 15 19.47 4.26 15.74
N GLU A 16 18.81 5.38 16.02
CA GLU A 16 19.10 6.21 17.18
C GLU A 16 18.48 5.63 18.45
N VAL A 17 19.32 5.16 19.39
CA VAL A 17 18.87 4.72 20.70
C VAL A 17 18.82 5.91 21.67
N SER A 18 17.63 6.18 22.21
CA SER A 18 17.41 7.24 23.19
C SER A 18 16.64 6.73 24.41
N HIS A 19 16.45 7.59 25.42
CA HIS A 19 15.61 7.25 26.58
C HIS A 19 14.16 6.98 26.15
N PRO A 20 13.44 6.07 26.84
CA PRO A 20 12.04 5.81 26.55
C PRO A 20 11.21 7.09 26.56
N LYS A 21 10.39 7.28 25.52
CA LYS A 21 9.45 8.42 25.46
C LYS A 21 8.38 8.26 26.55
N LYS A 22 7.91 9.38 27.08
CA LYS A 22 6.88 9.43 28.14
C LYS A 22 5.44 9.38 27.62
N SER A 23 5.24 9.47 26.31
CA SER A 23 3.93 9.41 25.67
C SER A 23 4.04 8.69 24.32
N ALA A 24 3.02 7.89 24.00
CA ALA A 24 2.86 7.21 22.71
C ALA A 24 2.08 8.04 21.68
N ALA A 25 1.49 9.16 22.10
CA ALA A 25 0.69 10.05 21.26
C ALA A 25 0.97 11.52 21.57
N GLY A 26 0.52 12.43 20.69
CA GLY A 26 0.59 13.87 20.90
C GLY A 26 0.95 14.64 19.63
N VAL A 27 1.34 15.89 19.81
CA VAL A 27 1.60 16.84 18.71
C VAL A 27 2.65 16.30 17.72
N THR A 28 3.68 15.61 18.20
CA THR A 28 4.68 14.97 17.34
C THR A 28 4.07 13.92 16.41
N ALA A 29 3.21 13.04 16.93
CA ALA A 29 2.56 12.01 16.14
C ALA A 29 1.64 12.62 15.07
N VAL A 30 0.88 13.66 15.44
CA VAL A 30 0.04 14.42 14.50
C VAL A 30 0.88 15.08 13.41
N ALA A 31 1.97 15.74 13.78
CA ALA A 31 2.85 16.43 12.84
C ALA A 31 3.53 15.44 11.88
N VAL A 32 4.02 14.29 12.38
CA VAL A 32 4.63 13.25 11.55
C VAL A 32 3.59 12.64 10.60
N SER A 33 2.40 12.29 11.10
CA SER A 33 1.32 11.74 10.27
C SER A 33 0.94 12.70 9.15
N LEU A 34 0.72 13.98 9.47
CA LEU A 34 0.35 14.99 8.49
C LEU A 34 1.48 15.25 7.48
N LYS A 35 2.74 15.30 7.93
CA LYS A 35 3.90 15.45 7.04
C LYS A 35 3.93 14.32 6.02
N ARG A 36 3.87 13.06 6.47
CA ARG A 36 3.89 11.88 5.58
C ARG A 36 2.70 11.89 4.62
N ALA A 37 1.51 12.21 5.13
CA ALA A 37 0.30 12.31 4.33
C ALA A 37 0.44 13.35 3.21
N VAL A 38 0.96 14.55 3.51
CA VAL A 38 1.15 15.61 2.51
C VAL A 38 2.27 15.26 1.54
N GLU A 39 3.36 14.67 1.99
CA GLU A 39 4.47 14.23 1.12
C GLU A 39 4.02 13.23 0.07
N GLN A 40 3.06 12.35 0.36
CA GLN A 40 2.61 11.32 -0.57
C GLN A 40 1.31 11.65 -1.31
N MET A 41 0.33 12.27 -0.65
CA MET A 41 -0.99 12.56 -1.23
C MET A 41 -1.12 14.01 -1.71
N GLY A 42 -0.29 14.93 -1.23
CA GLY A 42 -0.47 16.36 -1.40
C GLY A 42 -1.66 16.92 -0.60
N VAL A 43 -1.64 18.22 -0.31
CA VAL A 43 -2.54 18.89 0.65
C VAL A 43 -4.03 18.58 0.43
N ARG A 44 -4.53 18.71 -0.80
CA ARG A 44 -5.96 18.52 -1.10
C ARG A 44 -6.42 17.09 -0.80
N ARG A 45 -5.69 16.09 -1.31
CA ARG A 45 -6.06 14.69 -1.12
C ARG A 45 -5.87 14.29 0.33
N THR A 46 -4.81 14.74 1.01
CA THR A 46 -4.65 14.55 2.45
C THR A 46 -5.88 15.00 3.23
N ALA A 47 -6.36 16.22 3.00
CA ALA A 47 -7.54 16.73 3.69
C ALA A 47 -8.80 15.90 3.36
N GLN A 48 -9.02 15.57 2.09
CA GLN A 48 -10.19 14.78 1.68
C GLN A 48 -10.18 13.35 2.23
N THR A 49 -9.00 12.71 2.27
CA THR A 49 -8.83 11.33 2.70
C THR A 49 -8.91 11.23 4.22
N LEU A 50 -8.13 12.02 4.97
CA LEU A 50 -8.07 11.90 6.42
C LEU A 50 -9.37 12.33 7.11
N LEU A 51 -10.11 13.31 6.57
CA LEU A 51 -11.42 13.72 7.13
C LEU A 51 -12.53 12.69 6.89
N ARG A 52 -12.31 11.68 6.04
CA ARG A 52 -13.26 10.60 5.76
C ARG A 52 -12.83 9.27 6.38
N LEU A 53 -11.62 9.19 6.92
CA LEU A 53 -11.10 7.99 7.52
C LEU A 53 -11.85 7.69 8.83
N ASN A 54 -12.37 6.47 8.95
CA ASN A 54 -13.11 5.96 10.11
C ASN A 54 -14.33 6.82 10.46
N GLN A 55 -14.97 7.42 9.44
CA GLN A 55 -16.21 8.17 9.61
C GLN A 55 -17.40 7.37 9.07
N VAL A 56 -18.60 7.58 9.63
CA VAL A 56 -19.83 6.85 9.26
C VAL A 56 -20.15 6.94 7.77
N SER A 57 -19.93 8.11 7.15
CA SER A 57 -20.12 8.33 5.70
C SER A 57 -18.79 8.29 4.92
N GLY A 58 -17.78 7.68 5.52
CA GLY A 58 -16.42 7.61 5.05
C GLY A 58 -16.01 6.20 4.65
N PHE A 59 -14.81 5.79 5.06
CA PHE A 59 -14.28 4.44 4.86
C PHE A 59 -13.39 4.04 6.03
N ASP A 60 -13.30 2.73 6.27
CA ASP A 60 -12.53 2.20 7.38
C ASP A 60 -11.03 2.09 7.04
N CYS A 61 -10.19 2.29 8.04
CA CYS A 61 -8.76 2.11 7.96
C CYS A 61 -8.41 0.64 7.68
N GLN A 62 -7.71 0.39 6.58
CA GLN A 62 -7.25 -0.95 6.19
C GLN A 62 -5.97 -1.40 6.90
N GLY A 63 -5.46 -0.59 7.85
CA GLY A 63 -4.20 -0.83 8.52
C GLY A 63 -4.30 -1.81 9.68
N CYS A 64 -5.12 -1.49 10.68
CA CYS A 64 -5.34 -2.29 11.88
C CYS A 64 -6.83 -2.39 12.22
N ALA A 65 -7.24 -3.50 12.84
CA ALA A 65 -8.63 -3.77 13.23
C ALA A 65 -9.05 -3.02 14.50
N TRP A 66 -8.71 -1.73 14.60
CA TRP A 66 -9.14 -0.91 15.72
C TRP A 66 -10.64 -0.60 15.59
N PRO A 67 -11.46 -0.86 16.63
CA PRO A 67 -12.90 -0.62 16.54
C PRO A 67 -13.18 0.88 16.52
N ASP A 68 -14.03 1.29 15.59
CA ASP A 68 -14.54 2.65 15.58
C ASP A 68 -15.54 2.86 16.72
N PRO A 69 -15.53 4.02 17.40
CA PRO A 69 -16.57 4.38 18.35
C PRO A 69 -17.96 4.44 17.71
N ASP A 70 -18.98 4.41 18.56
CA ASP A 70 -20.36 4.71 18.16
C ASP A 70 -20.42 6.05 17.39
N PRO A 71 -21.29 6.19 16.38
CA PRO A 71 -21.42 7.38 15.55
C PRO A 71 -21.41 8.71 16.31
N ASP A 72 -22.13 8.78 17.43
CA ASP A 72 -22.29 10.00 18.24
C ASP A 72 -21.01 10.39 19.01
N HIS A 73 -20.02 9.50 19.08
CA HIS A 73 -18.77 9.66 19.81
C HIS A 73 -17.53 9.72 18.91
N ARG A 74 -17.70 9.61 17.58
CA ARG A 74 -16.56 9.65 16.66
C ARG A 74 -15.94 11.04 16.60
N HIS A 75 -14.62 11.10 16.74
CA HIS A 75 -13.88 12.34 16.55
C HIS A 75 -13.67 12.63 15.06
N THR A 76 -13.46 13.90 14.70
CA THR A 76 -13.13 14.30 13.32
C THR A 76 -11.81 13.67 12.84
N ALA A 77 -10.91 13.36 13.77
CA ALA A 77 -9.66 12.65 13.51
C ALA A 77 -9.68 11.28 14.21
N GLU A 78 -10.55 10.39 13.73
CA GLU A 78 -10.74 9.05 14.29
C GLU A 78 -9.70 8.05 13.75
N PHE A 79 -8.40 8.34 13.86
CA PHE A 79 -7.37 7.43 13.36
C PHE A 79 -6.06 7.55 14.13
N CYS A 80 -5.33 6.44 14.23
CA CYS A 80 -3.98 6.42 14.80
C CYS A 80 -2.92 6.81 13.76
N GLU A 81 -1.70 7.11 14.22
CA GLU A 81 -0.58 7.46 13.33
C GLU A 81 -0.29 6.37 12.30
N ASN A 82 -0.36 5.10 12.70
CA ASN A 82 -0.14 3.97 11.77
C ASN A 82 -1.27 3.84 10.75
N GLY A 83 -2.51 4.10 11.15
CA GLY A 83 -3.65 4.12 10.23
C GLY A 83 -3.54 5.24 9.20
N ALA A 84 -3.12 6.43 9.65
CA ALA A 84 -2.85 7.55 8.75
C ALA A 84 -1.73 7.21 7.74
N LYS A 85 -0.65 6.57 8.18
CA LYS A 85 0.45 6.13 7.30
C LYS A 85 0.00 5.06 6.29
N ALA A 86 -0.74 4.05 6.74
CA ALA A 86 -1.24 2.98 5.88
C ALA A 86 -2.13 3.54 4.76
N VAL A 87 -3.10 4.39 5.11
CA VAL A 87 -3.99 5.02 4.13
C VAL A 87 -3.24 6.01 3.24
N THR A 88 -2.18 6.64 3.76
CA THR A 88 -1.32 7.52 2.96
C THR A 88 -0.62 6.78 1.83
N GLU A 89 -0.09 5.58 2.09
CA GLU A 89 0.56 4.75 1.08
C GLU A 89 -0.46 4.24 0.05
N GLU A 90 -1.66 3.88 0.50
CA GLU A 90 -2.75 3.44 -0.41
C GLU A 90 -3.20 4.58 -1.34
N ALA A 91 -3.41 5.78 -0.80
CA ALA A 91 -3.94 6.94 -1.51
C ALA A 91 -2.86 7.86 -2.11
N THR A 92 -1.60 7.44 -2.12
CA THR A 92 -0.47 8.19 -2.66
C THR A 92 -0.71 8.66 -4.11
N LEU A 93 -0.09 9.78 -4.49
CA LEU A 93 -0.08 10.24 -5.88
C LEU A 93 1.06 9.60 -6.69
N ARG A 94 1.99 8.91 -6.04
CA ARG A 94 3.09 8.20 -6.70
C ARG A 94 2.55 6.99 -7.45
N ARG A 95 3.12 6.73 -8.63
CA ARG A 95 2.71 5.64 -9.50
C ARG A 95 3.93 4.82 -9.87
N VAL A 96 3.73 3.51 -9.85
CA VAL A 96 4.64 2.54 -10.43
C VAL A 96 4.06 2.19 -11.79
N ASP A 97 4.72 2.68 -12.83
CA ASP A 97 4.34 2.54 -14.24
C ASP A 97 5.24 1.51 -14.95
N ARG A 98 4.98 1.31 -16.25
CA ARG A 98 5.80 0.46 -17.11
C ARG A 98 7.26 0.91 -17.18
N GLU A 99 7.54 2.22 -17.11
CA GLU A 99 8.90 2.74 -17.13
C GLU A 99 9.67 2.36 -15.86
N PHE A 100 9.01 2.29 -14.70
CA PHE A 100 9.62 1.75 -13.48
C PHE A 100 10.09 0.31 -13.70
N PHE A 101 9.22 -0.57 -14.20
CA PHE A 101 9.58 -1.98 -14.42
C PHE A 101 10.56 -2.21 -15.55
N ALA A 102 10.61 -1.31 -16.54
CA ALA A 102 11.66 -1.33 -17.57
C ALA A 102 13.04 -0.94 -17.03
N ARG A 103 13.11 -0.13 -15.96
CA ARG A 103 14.36 0.29 -15.33
C ARG A 103 14.88 -0.69 -14.29
N HIS A 104 13.98 -1.37 -13.57
CA HIS A 104 14.33 -2.21 -12.42
C HIS A 104 14.10 -3.69 -12.73
N SER A 105 15.18 -4.47 -12.74
CA SER A 105 15.10 -5.92 -12.86
C SER A 105 14.50 -6.55 -11.61
N VAL A 106 13.92 -7.75 -11.75
CA VAL A 106 13.43 -8.52 -10.59
C VAL A 106 14.54 -8.76 -9.57
N ALA A 107 15.76 -9.08 -10.03
CA ALA A 107 16.91 -9.29 -9.14
C ALA A 107 17.29 -8.01 -8.36
N GLU A 108 17.16 -6.84 -8.98
CA GLU A 108 17.37 -5.57 -8.27
C GLU A 108 16.28 -5.33 -7.23
N LEU A 109 15.00 -5.52 -7.60
CA LEU A 109 13.86 -5.30 -6.71
C LEU A 109 13.91 -6.22 -5.48
N VAL A 110 14.36 -7.46 -5.63
CA VAL A 110 14.57 -8.41 -4.52
C VAL A 110 15.62 -7.90 -3.52
N GLY A 111 16.58 -7.08 -3.97
CA GLY A 111 17.60 -6.50 -3.12
C GLY A 111 17.19 -5.21 -2.39
N ARG A 112 15.97 -4.71 -2.62
CA ARG A 112 15.45 -3.47 -2.01
C ARG A 112 14.72 -3.77 -0.70
N THR A 113 14.72 -2.78 0.20
CA THR A 113 13.95 -2.84 1.44
C THR A 113 12.45 -2.75 1.17
N ASP A 114 11.64 -3.37 2.02
CA ASP A 114 10.18 -3.25 1.98
C ASP A 114 9.73 -1.78 2.07
N TYR A 115 10.44 -0.98 2.87
CA TYR A 115 10.20 0.45 2.95
C TYR A 115 10.42 1.12 1.58
N TRP A 116 11.55 0.90 0.92
CA TRP A 116 11.82 1.49 -0.38
C TRP A 116 10.77 1.08 -1.41
N LEU A 117 10.42 -0.22 -1.47
CA LEU A 117 9.42 -0.76 -2.38
C LEU A 117 8.04 -0.11 -2.15
N GLY A 118 7.59 -0.05 -0.90
CA GLY A 118 6.31 0.58 -0.54
C GLY A 118 6.26 2.08 -0.85
N GLN A 119 7.40 2.77 -0.85
CA GLN A 119 7.46 4.20 -1.16
C GLN A 119 7.43 4.54 -2.66
N GLN A 120 7.58 3.56 -3.57
CA GLN A 120 7.63 3.81 -5.02
C GLN A 120 6.27 4.22 -5.61
N GLY A 121 5.17 3.80 -4.98
CA GLY A 121 3.82 4.17 -5.37
C GLY A 121 2.93 2.98 -5.71
N ARG A 122 1.86 3.22 -6.47
CA ARG A 122 0.86 2.19 -6.79
C ARG A 122 1.01 1.67 -8.20
N LEU A 123 0.84 0.36 -8.38
CA LEU A 123 0.70 -0.27 -9.69
C LEU A 123 -0.51 0.32 -10.42
N THR A 124 -0.32 0.65 -11.69
CA THR A 124 -1.35 1.34 -12.49
C THR A 124 -1.88 0.52 -13.66
N GLU A 125 -1.20 -0.56 -14.02
CA GLU A 125 -1.60 -1.50 -15.07
C GLU A 125 -1.07 -2.91 -14.76
N PRO A 126 -1.67 -3.97 -15.32
CA PRO A 126 -1.19 -5.33 -15.13
C PRO A 126 0.22 -5.52 -15.71
N MET A 127 1.00 -6.34 -15.02
CA MET A 127 2.37 -6.66 -15.40
C MET A 127 2.54 -8.17 -15.48
N VAL A 128 3.44 -8.63 -16.35
CA VAL A 128 3.77 -10.04 -16.52
C VAL A 128 5.28 -10.22 -16.55
N LEU A 129 5.77 -11.24 -15.85
CA LEU A 129 7.14 -11.73 -16.02
C LEU A 129 7.08 -12.94 -16.95
N ARG A 130 7.61 -12.80 -18.17
CA ARG A 130 7.67 -13.90 -19.14
C ARG A 130 8.78 -14.88 -18.76
N GLU A 131 8.66 -16.13 -19.21
CA GLU A 131 9.68 -17.16 -18.97
C GLU A 131 11.06 -16.69 -19.45
N GLY A 132 12.08 -16.85 -18.59
CA GLY A 132 13.44 -16.36 -18.84
C GLY A 132 13.61 -14.84 -18.79
N GLY A 133 12.54 -14.08 -18.57
CA GLY A 133 12.56 -12.63 -18.44
C GLY A 133 13.23 -12.17 -17.14
N THR A 134 13.84 -10.97 -17.20
CA THR A 134 14.49 -10.33 -16.04
C THR A 134 13.73 -9.11 -15.53
N HIS A 135 12.77 -8.62 -16.31
CA HIS A 135 11.96 -7.43 -16.02
C HIS A 135 10.49 -7.76 -16.25
N TYR A 136 9.62 -7.09 -15.52
CA TYR A 136 8.18 -7.15 -15.78
C TYR A 136 7.83 -6.33 -17.03
N GLU A 137 6.91 -6.85 -17.83
CA GLU A 137 6.39 -6.20 -19.02
C GLU A 137 4.90 -5.87 -18.83
N PRO A 138 4.38 -4.75 -19.36
CA PRO A 138 2.96 -4.45 -19.29
C PRO A 138 2.14 -5.46 -20.12
N ILE A 139 0.98 -5.85 -19.60
CA ILE A 139 0.02 -6.72 -20.29
C ILE A 139 -1.39 -6.13 -20.19
N ALA A 140 -2.18 -6.24 -21.26
CA ALA A 140 -3.56 -5.79 -21.23
C ALA A 140 -4.40 -6.63 -20.24
N TRP A 141 -5.42 -6.02 -19.63
CA TRP A 141 -6.31 -6.72 -18.69
C TRP A 141 -6.90 -8.01 -19.25
N ASP A 142 -7.45 -7.98 -20.48
CA ASP A 142 -8.03 -9.18 -21.11
C ASP A 142 -6.99 -10.29 -21.28
N ALA A 143 -5.75 -9.93 -21.64
CA ALA A 143 -4.65 -10.88 -21.80
C ALA A 143 -4.13 -11.39 -20.44
N ALA A 144 -4.19 -10.59 -19.38
CA ALA A 144 -3.87 -11.02 -18.02
C ALA A 144 -4.90 -12.05 -17.51
N PHE A 145 -6.20 -11.78 -17.70
CA PHE A 145 -7.26 -12.71 -17.35
C PHE A 145 -7.18 -14.00 -18.17
N ALA A 146 -6.95 -13.91 -19.48
CA ALA A 146 -6.75 -15.08 -20.34
C ALA A 146 -5.55 -15.92 -19.88
N LEU A 147 -4.41 -15.28 -19.58
CA LEU A 147 -3.22 -15.98 -19.08
C LEU A 147 -3.51 -16.76 -17.79
N VAL A 148 -4.19 -16.13 -16.82
CA VAL A 148 -4.58 -16.79 -15.56
C VAL A 148 -5.55 -17.94 -15.84
N ALA A 149 -6.56 -17.74 -16.70
CA ALA A 149 -7.54 -18.76 -17.05
C ALA A 149 -6.90 -19.97 -17.75
N ASP A 150 -5.97 -19.73 -18.70
CA ASP A 150 -5.26 -20.78 -19.42
C ASP A 150 -4.44 -21.66 -18.47
N HIS A 151 -3.76 -21.04 -17.49
CA HIS A 151 -3.01 -21.79 -16.47
C HIS A 151 -3.94 -22.61 -15.56
N LEU A 152 -5.06 -22.04 -15.10
CA LEU A 152 -6.01 -22.75 -14.25
C LEU A 152 -6.72 -23.89 -14.98
N ALA A 153 -7.09 -23.70 -16.25
CA ALA A 153 -7.73 -24.72 -17.08
C ALA A 153 -6.76 -25.83 -17.52
N GLY A 154 -5.46 -25.57 -17.50
CA GLY A 154 -4.41 -26.54 -17.83
C GLY A 154 -3.99 -27.46 -16.69
N LEU A 155 -4.56 -27.31 -15.48
CA LEU A 155 -4.29 -28.20 -14.34
C LEU A 155 -4.97 -29.56 -14.53
N ASP A 156 -4.33 -30.62 -14.04
CA ASP A 156 -4.88 -31.99 -14.13
C ASP A 156 -6.02 -32.21 -13.11
N SER A 157 -6.01 -31.44 -12.01
CA SER A 157 -7.03 -31.48 -10.95
C SER A 157 -7.22 -30.12 -10.29
N PRO A 158 -8.44 -29.78 -9.81
CA PRO A 158 -8.67 -28.61 -8.98
C PRO A 158 -7.82 -28.56 -7.70
N ASP A 159 -7.36 -29.71 -7.19
CA ASP A 159 -6.52 -29.80 -5.98
C ASP A 159 -5.08 -29.30 -6.20
N GLU A 160 -4.70 -28.97 -7.43
CA GLU A 160 -3.40 -28.38 -7.77
C GLU A 160 -3.41 -26.84 -7.70
N ALA A 161 -4.57 -26.22 -7.47
CA ALA A 161 -4.73 -24.79 -7.30
C ALA A 161 -4.83 -24.40 -5.82
N VAL A 162 -4.14 -23.31 -5.43
CA VAL A 162 -4.20 -22.75 -4.08
C VAL A 162 -4.51 -21.26 -4.15
N PHE A 163 -5.54 -20.82 -3.42
CA PHE A 163 -5.91 -19.42 -3.26
C PHE A 163 -5.55 -18.95 -1.85
N TYR A 164 -4.64 -17.97 -1.74
CA TYR A 164 -4.23 -17.37 -0.48
C TYR A 164 -4.88 -16.00 -0.30
N THR A 165 -5.81 -15.89 0.65
CA THR A 165 -6.52 -14.64 0.95
C THR A 165 -5.82 -13.82 2.04
N SER A 166 -6.22 -12.56 2.18
CA SER A 166 -5.68 -11.61 3.16
C SER A 166 -6.76 -11.13 4.12
N GLY A 167 -6.42 -10.99 5.40
CA GLY A 167 -7.32 -10.37 6.39
C GLY A 167 -7.58 -8.87 6.16
N ARG A 168 -6.92 -8.26 5.16
CA ARG A 168 -7.21 -6.90 4.68
C ARG A 168 -8.18 -6.85 3.51
N THR A 169 -8.50 -7.99 2.91
CA THR A 169 -9.47 -8.07 1.82
C THR A 169 -10.88 -7.92 2.38
N SER A 170 -11.79 -7.28 1.65
CA SER A 170 -13.19 -7.20 2.07
C SER A 170 -13.83 -8.59 2.12
N ASN A 171 -14.87 -8.75 2.94
CA ASN A 171 -15.56 -10.04 3.05
C ASN A 171 -16.12 -10.50 1.70
N GLU A 172 -16.58 -9.57 0.86
CA GLU A 172 -17.09 -9.85 -0.48
C GLU A 172 -15.99 -10.38 -1.41
N ALA A 173 -14.83 -9.74 -1.43
CA ALA A 173 -13.71 -10.16 -2.27
C ALA A 173 -13.02 -11.43 -1.74
N ALA A 174 -13.16 -11.76 -0.46
CA ALA A 174 -12.68 -13.02 0.10
C ALA A 174 -13.65 -14.19 -0.07
N PHE A 175 -14.95 -13.90 -0.21
CA PHE A 175 -15.99 -14.91 -0.42
C PHE A 175 -16.21 -15.27 -1.89
N ALA A 176 -16.13 -14.28 -2.77
CA ALA A 176 -16.38 -14.42 -4.22
C ALA A 176 -15.28 -15.22 -4.92
#